data_AF-A0A6M1NSL4-F1
#
_entry.id   AF-A0A6M1NSL4-F1
#
_cell.length_a   1.000
_cell.length_b   1.000
_cell.length_c   1.000
_cell.angle_alpha   90.00
_cell.angle_beta   90.00
_cell.angle_gamma   90.00
#
_symmetry.space_group_name_H-M   'P 1'
#
loop_
_entity.id
_entity.type
_entity.pdbx_description
1 polymer ?
#
loop_
_entity_poly.entity_id
_entity_poly.type
_entity_poly.pdbx_seq_one_letter_code
_entity_poly.pdbx_strand_id
1 'polypeptide(L)'
;MIPEQFKQNINLEILVFGFPVHVNYKFYWPEKRDVNSKDPLVSHIEYRSDSRVISDTGYRSHFFYTHGLIDTQLKDIEELVTAIAEKLSIENGYKPPIQGQMTLF
;
A
#
# COMPACT_ATOMS: atom_id res chain seq x y z
N MET A 1 13.91 -14.02 -6.50
CA MET A 1 14.33 -13.46 -5.20
C MET A 1 13.57 -12.17 -5.01
N ILE A 2 13.04 -11.89 -3.82
CA ILE A 2 12.30 -10.64 -3.58
C ILE A 2 13.27 -9.45 -3.74
N PRO A 3 12.90 -8.38 -4.46
CA PRO A 3 13.75 -7.22 -4.62
C PRO A 3 14.02 -6.50 -3.28
N GLU A 4 15.27 -6.09 -3.06
CA GLU A 4 15.74 -5.55 -1.78
C GLU A 4 15.02 -4.26 -1.36
N GLN A 5 14.56 -3.44 -2.31
CA GLN A 5 13.83 -2.21 -1.99
C GLN A 5 12.52 -2.45 -1.22
N PHE A 6 11.96 -3.65 -1.29
CA PHE A 6 10.75 -4.04 -0.55
C PHE A 6 11.06 -4.69 0.81
N LYS A 7 12.31 -5.03 1.12
CA LYS A 7 12.68 -5.80 2.32
C LYS A 7 12.92 -4.93 3.54
N GLN A 8 11.95 -4.08 3.86
CA GLN A 8 12.04 -3.17 4.98
C GLN A 8 10.67 -2.89 5.59
N ASN A 9 10.67 -2.43 6.83
CA ASN A 9 9.46 -1.90 7.46
C ASN A 9 9.58 -0.38 7.40
N ILE A 10 8.55 0.30 6.91
CA ILE A 10 8.56 1.75 6.72
C ILE A 10 7.17 2.33 6.97
N ASN A 11 7.15 3.53 7.55
CA ASN A 11 5.94 4.36 7.60
C ASN A 11 6.09 5.44 6.53
N LEU A 12 5.02 5.68 5.77
CA LEU A 12 4.99 6.70 4.73
C LEU A 12 3.63 7.39 4.66
N GLU A 13 3.60 8.57 4.06
CA GLU A 13 2.38 9.28 3.72
C GLU A 13 2.26 9.31 2.20
N ILE A 14 1.09 8.90 1.70
CA ILE A 14 0.78 8.89 0.27
C ILE A 14 -0.47 9.72 -0.01
N LEU A 15 -0.64 10.09 -1.27
CA LEU A 15 -1.89 10.67 -1.76
C LEU A 15 -2.66 9.63 -2.57
N VAL A 16 -3.89 9.35 -2.16
CA VAL A 16 -4.79 8.44 -2.87
C VAL A 16 -5.93 9.26 -3.41
N PHE A 17 -5.92 9.49 -4.73
CA PHE A 17 -6.86 10.40 -5.40
C PHE A 17 -6.97 11.78 -4.74
N GLY A 18 -5.85 12.31 -4.22
CA GLY A 18 -5.77 13.60 -3.55
C GLY A 18 -6.05 13.57 -2.05
N PHE A 19 -6.46 12.43 -1.48
CA PHE A 19 -6.65 12.29 -0.04
C PHE A 19 -5.36 11.79 0.64
N PRO A 20 -4.91 12.43 1.73
CA PRO A 20 -3.75 11.95 2.48
C PRO A 20 -4.07 10.63 3.19
N VAL A 21 -3.16 9.66 3.06
CA VAL A 21 -3.25 8.35 3.71
C VAL A 21 -1.91 8.02 4.35
N HIS A 22 -1.93 7.76 5.64
CA HIS A 22 -0.79 7.24 6.38
C HIS A 22 -0.72 5.72 6.22
N VAL A 23 0.46 5.22 5.88
CA VAL A 23 0.71 3.81 5.57
C VAL A 23 1.80 3.26 6.46
N ASN A 24 1.53 2.12 7.10
CA ASN A 24 2.52 1.33 7.80
C ASN A 24 2.77 0.04 7.00
N TYR A 25 3.87 0.00 6.26
CA TYR A 25 4.31 -1.16 5.49
C TYR A 25 5.25 -2.01 6.34
N LYS A 26 4.91 -3.30 6.50
CA LYS A 26 5.69 -4.27 7.24
C LYS A 26 5.99 -5.47 6.36
N PHE A 27 7.19 -5.50 5.80
CA PHE A 27 7.69 -6.68 5.11
C PHE A 27 7.85 -7.84 6.11
N TYR A 28 8.48 -7.58 7.25
CA TYR A 28 8.66 -8.56 8.31
C TYR A 28 7.47 -8.49 9.29
N TRP A 29 6.43 -9.28 9.02
CA TRP A 29 5.28 -9.46 9.89
C TRP A 29 5.18 -10.93 10.36
N PRO A 30 4.86 -11.22 11.64
CA PRO A 30 4.60 -10.31 12.76
C PRO A 30 5.85 -9.87 13.54
N GLU A 31 7.03 -10.39 13.22
CA GLU A 31 8.27 -10.19 14.00
C GLU A 31 9.25 -9.21 13.38
N LYS A 32 10.11 -8.59 14.21
CA LYS A 32 11.26 -7.79 13.74
C LYS A 32 12.32 -8.74 13.16
N ARG A 33 12.94 -8.33 12.05
CA ARG A 33 14.02 -9.05 11.35
C ARG A 33 15.06 -9.64 12.31
N ASP A 34 15.19 -10.96 12.35
CA ASP A 34 16.41 -11.63 12.77
C ASP A 34 17.41 -11.56 11.59
N VAL A 35 18.69 -11.31 11.88
CA VAL A 35 19.77 -11.21 10.88
C VAL A 35 19.88 -12.50 10.05
N ASN A 36 19.40 -13.63 10.58
CA ASN A 36 19.39 -14.93 9.90
C ASN A 36 18.00 -15.37 9.41
N SER A 37 16.97 -14.53 9.51
CA SER A 37 15.62 -14.89 9.06
C SER A 37 15.53 -14.95 7.53
N LYS A 38 14.89 -16.00 7.03
CA LYS A 38 14.44 -16.06 5.63
C LYS A 38 13.41 -14.97 5.36
N ASP A 39 13.23 -14.64 4.08
CA ASP A 39 12.13 -13.77 3.65
C ASP A 39 10.78 -14.37 4.12
N PRO A 40 9.86 -13.54 4.65
CA PRO A 40 8.58 -14.01 5.18
C PRO A 40 7.65 -14.45 4.06
N LEU A 41 6.70 -15.33 4.38
CA LEU A 41 5.68 -15.77 3.42
C LEU A 41 4.66 -14.65 3.10
N VAL A 42 4.33 -13.85 4.11
CA VAL A 42 3.29 -12.82 4.06
C VAL A 42 3.85 -11.51 4.58
N SER A 43 3.49 -10.42 3.91
CA SER A 43 3.71 -9.04 4.36
C SER A 43 2.39 -8.36 4.69
N HIS A 44 2.48 -7.25 5.40
CA HIS A 44 1.33 -6.52 5.92
C HIS A 44 1.42 -5.02 5.61
N ILE A 45 0.26 -4.42 5.33
CA ILE A 45 0.11 -2.98 5.12
C ILE A 45 -1.09 -2.51 5.95
N GLU A 46 -0.88 -1.48 6.76
CA GLU A 46 -1.96 -0.76 7.42
C GLU A 46 -2.14 0.60 6.77
N TYR A 47 -3.39 0.92 6.42
CA TYR A 47 -3.80 2.21 5.91
C TYR A 47 -4.64 2.95 6.95
N ARG A 48 -4.36 4.24 7.14
CA ARG A 48 -5.11 5.17 7.99
C ARG A 48 -5.33 6.47 7.25
N SER A 49 -6.57 6.94 7.20
CA SER A 49 -6.94 8.22 6.62
C SER A 49 -8.12 8.80 7.40
N ASP A 50 -8.17 10.13 7.51
CA ASP A 50 -9.36 10.83 8.00
C ASP A 50 -10.51 10.80 6.97
N SER A 51 -10.17 10.52 5.70
CA SER A 51 -11.14 10.31 4.65
C SER A 51 -11.62 8.86 4.62
N ARG A 52 -12.84 8.65 4.10
CA ARG A 52 -13.37 7.31 3.85
C ARG A 52 -12.89 6.70 2.53
N VAL A 53 -11.79 7.21 1.96
CA VAL A 53 -11.34 6.81 0.62
C VAL A 53 -10.93 5.34 0.58
N ILE A 54 -10.23 4.85 1.62
CA ILE A 54 -9.72 3.47 1.69
C ILE A 54 -10.75 2.48 2.30
N SER A 55 -11.55 2.98 3.24
CA SER A 55 -12.62 2.23 3.92
C SER A 55 -13.61 3.19 4.59
N ASP A 56 -14.79 2.69 4.94
CA ASP A 56 -15.81 3.48 5.66
C ASP A 56 -15.35 4.05 7.00
N THR A 57 -14.37 3.42 7.63
CA THR A 57 -13.82 3.82 8.93
C THR A 57 -12.53 4.63 8.82
N GLY A 58 -11.98 4.78 7.60
CA GLY A 58 -10.66 5.37 7.37
C GLY A 58 -9.50 4.45 7.73
N TYR A 59 -9.75 3.26 8.30
CA TYR A 59 -8.74 2.24 8.59
C TYR A 59 -8.91 1.00 7.72
N ARG A 60 -7.80 0.46 7.19
CA ARG A 60 -7.80 -0.83 6.48
C ARG A 60 -6.49 -1.58 6.68
N SER A 61 -6.61 -2.87 6.94
CA SER A 61 -5.48 -3.80 7.04
C SER A 61 -5.45 -4.69 5.80
N HIS A 62 -4.28 -4.84 5.16
CA HIS A 62 -4.10 -5.64 3.97
C HIS A 62 -2.90 -6.59 4.11
N PHE A 63 -3.14 -7.88 3.91
CA PHE A 63 -2.12 -8.92 3.90
C PHE A 63 -1.92 -9.44 2.48
N PHE A 64 -0.68 -9.69 2.10
CA PHE A 64 -0.35 -10.21 0.78
C PHE A 64 0.85 -11.15 0.83
N TYR A 65 0.90 -12.12 -0.08
CA TYR A 65 2.03 -13.03 -0.22
C TYR A 65 3.23 -12.30 -0.81
N THR A 66 4.38 -12.40 -0.15
CA THR A 66 5.61 -11.72 -0.57
C THR A 66 6.14 -12.21 -1.93
N HIS A 67 5.76 -13.42 -2.33
CA HIS A 67 6.04 -13.97 -3.65
C HIS A 67 5.53 -13.07 -4.79
N GLY A 68 4.43 -12.33 -4.57
CA GLY A 68 3.92 -11.36 -5.54
C GLY A 68 4.85 -10.19 -5.84
N LEU A 69 5.88 -9.97 -5.00
CA LEU A 69 6.90 -8.93 -5.22
C LEU A 69 8.03 -9.39 -6.14
N ILE A 70 8.13 -10.67 -6.48
CA ILE A 70 9.26 -11.19 -7.27
C ILE A 70 9.21 -10.65 -8.70
N ASP A 71 8.02 -10.60 -9.30
CA ASP A 71 7.82 -10.23 -10.70
C ASP A 71 7.14 -8.86 -10.86
N THR A 72 7.11 -8.06 -9.79
CA THR A 72 6.51 -6.72 -9.84
C THR A 72 7.35 -5.75 -10.65
N GLN A 73 6.69 -4.89 -11.43
CA GLN A 73 7.35 -3.77 -12.14
C GLN A 73 7.39 -2.48 -11.31
N LEU A 74 6.85 -2.51 -10.09
CA LEU A 74 6.81 -1.38 -9.18
C LEU A 74 8.24 -1.04 -8.71
N LYS A 75 8.56 0.25 -8.69
CA LYS A 75 9.92 0.75 -8.42
C LYS A 75 10.28 0.67 -6.94
N ASP A 76 9.33 0.97 -6.07
CA ASP A 76 9.54 1.10 -4.63
C ASP A 76 8.26 0.79 -3.83
N ILE A 77 8.39 0.87 -2.50
CA ILE A 77 7.28 0.62 -1.58
C ILE A 77 6.17 1.67 -1.75
N GLU A 78 6.49 2.92 -2.05
CA GLU A 78 5.50 3.98 -2.21
C GLU A 78 4.56 3.68 -3.39
N GLU A 79 5.12 3.30 -4.55
CA GLU A 79 4.34 2.90 -5.72
C GLU A 79 3.48 1.67 -5.42
N LEU A 80 4.03 0.67 -4.72
CA LEU A 80 3.30 -0.52 -4.30
C LEU A 80 2.10 -0.20 -3.42
N VAL A 81 2.32 0.53 -2.33
CA VAL A 81 1.23 0.78 -1.36
C VAL A 81 0.20 1.75 -1.94
N THR A 82 0.60 2.65 -2.84
CA THR A 82 -0.31 3.54 -3.57
C THR A 82 -1.19 2.77 -4.54
N ALA A 83 -0.61 1.90 -5.39
CA ALA A 83 -1.37 1.09 -6.33
C ALA A 83 -2.39 0.18 -5.61
N ILE A 84 -2.00 -0.40 -4.47
CA ILE A 84 -2.92 -1.18 -3.63
C ILE A 84 -4.00 -0.25 -3.05
N ALA A 85 -3.65 0.91 -2.49
CA ALA A 85 -4.60 1.84 -1.91
C ALA A 85 -5.65 2.34 -2.91
N GLU A 86 -5.24 2.66 -4.14
CA GLU A 86 -6.15 3.05 -5.22
C GLU A 86 -7.13 1.93 -5.55
N LYS A 87 -6.63 0.69 -5.69
CA LYS A 87 -7.48 -0.49 -5.90
C LYS A 87 -8.47 -0.67 -4.74
N LEU A 88 -8.01 -0.59 -3.50
CA LEU A 88 -8.86 -0.71 -2.31
C LEU A 88 -9.93 0.39 -2.26
N SER A 89 -9.60 1.59 -2.72
CA SER A 89 -10.55 2.71 -2.79
C SER A 89 -11.64 2.47 -3.82
N ILE A 90 -11.28 1.98 -5.00
CA ILE A 90 -12.24 1.60 -6.05
C ILE A 90 -13.14 0.48 -5.55
N GLU A 91 -12.59 -0.54 -4.89
CA GLU A 91 -13.35 -1.59 -4.23
C GLU A 91 -14.28 -1.04 -3.13
N ASN A 92 -13.88 0.04 -2.46
CA ASN A 92 -14.69 0.76 -1.47
C ASN A 92 -15.73 1.70 -2.12
N GLY A 93 -15.91 1.65 -3.44
CA GLY A 93 -16.91 2.43 -4.18
C GLY A 93 -16.44 3.81 -4.61
N TYR A 94 -15.16 4.17 -4.43
CA TYR A 94 -14.61 5.40 -4.97
C TYR A 94 -14.62 5.35 -6.50
N LYS A 95 -15.13 6.42 -7.12
CA LYS A 95 -15.14 6.58 -8.57
C LYS A 95 -14.13 7.67 -8.93
N PRO A 96 -12.92 7.30 -9.39
CA PRO A 96 -11.94 8.31 -9.74
C PRO A 96 -12.47 9.17 -10.90
N PRO A 97 -12.17 10.48 -10.90
CA PRO A 97 -12.49 11.32 -12.05
C PRO A 97 -11.81 10.72 -13.29
N ILE A 98 -12.58 10.58 -14.37
CA ILE A 98 -12.07 10.07 -15.65
C ILE A 98 -10.95 11.02 -16.10
N GLN A 99 -9.75 10.51 -16.32
CA GLN A 99 -8.64 11.28 -16.91
C GLN A 99 -9.14 11.95 -18.20
N GLY A 100 -9.34 13.27 -18.16
CA GLY A 100 -9.90 14.04 -19.27
C GLY A 100 -10.88 15.15 -18.86
N GLN A 101 -11.45 15.13 -17.66
CA GLN A 101 -12.18 16.29 -17.14
C GLN A 101 -11.25 17.22 -16.35
N MET A 102 -10.55 18.10 -17.08
CA MET A 102 -10.20 19.39 -16.52
C MET A 102 -11.52 20.11 -16.21
N THR A 103 -11.98 20.07 -14.96
CA THR A 103 -12.98 21.04 -14.50
C THR A 103 -12.30 22.40 -14.40
N LEU A 104 -12.39 23.16 -15.50
CA LEU A 104 -12.32 24.62 -15.49
C LEU A 104 -13.59 25.13 -14.79
N PHE A 105 -13.56 25.20 -13.46
CA PHE A 105 -14.47 26.05 -12.69
C PHE A 105 -13.73 26.60 -11.47
#